data_AF-S3IN08-F1
#
_entry.id   AF-S3IN08-F1
#
_cell.length_a   1.000
_cell.length_b   1.000
_cell.length_c   1.000
_cell.angle_alpha   90.00
_cell.angle_beta   90.00
_cell.angle_gamma   90.00
#
_symmetry.space_group_name_H-M   'P 1'
#
loop_
_entity.id
_entity.type
_entity.pdbx_description
1 polymer ?
#
loop_
_entity_poly.entity_id
_entity_poly.type
_entity_poly.pdbx_seq_one_letter_code
_entity_poly.pdbx_strand_id
1 'polypeptide(L)' 'MNTSPALLNDQLVDMAFITTYTEMTDKWFYKLISQGKFPKPIKLGRSSRWLKSEVEAWMHQIIADSRNSSECM' A
#
# COMPACT_ATOMS: atom_id res chain seq x y z
N MET A 1 25.58 -5.55 11.53
CA MET A 1 24.21 -5.63 10.99
C MET A 1 24.26 -5.07 9.59
N ASN A 2 24.31 -5.93 8.58
CA ASN A 2 24.33 -5.48 7.19
C ASN A 2 22.89 -5.18 6.79
N THR A 3 22.48 -3.93 7.01
CA THR A 3 21.27 -3.36 6.43
C THR A 3 21.51 -3.24 4.93
N SER A 4 21.43 -4.35 4.20
CA SER A 4 21.23 -4.29 2.75
C SER A 4 20.01 -3.39 2.52
N PRO A 5 20.13 -2.33 1.71
CA PRO A 5 19.09 -1.33 1.63
C PRO A 5 17.82 -2.02 1.15
N ALA A 6 16.73 -1.93 1.93
CA ALA A 6 15.43 -2.51 1.60
C ALA A 6 15.03 -2.21 0.13
N LEU A 7 15.49 -1.08 -0.41
CA LEU A 7 15.39 -0.68 -1.81
C LEU A 7 15.82 -1.74 -2.84
N LEU A 8 16.85 -2.56 -2.58
CA LEU A 8 17.31 -3.58 -3.52
C LEU A 8 16.55 -4.91 -3.39
N ASN A 9 15.85 -5.10 -2.27
CA ASN A 9 15.08 -6.31 -1.98
C ASN A 9 13.57 -6.08 -2.10
N ASP A 10 13.15 -4.88 -2.51
CA ASP A 10 11.76 -4.49 -2.62
C ASP A 10 11.42 -4.12 -4.06
N GLN A 11 10.18 -4.39 -4.45
CA GLN A 11 9.69 -4.18 -5.79
C GLN A 11 8.83 -2.94 -5.87
N LEU A 12 9.02 -2.14 -6.92
CA LEU A 12 8.11 -1.06 -7.25
C LEU A 12 6.89 -1.59 -7.99
N VAL A 13 5.73 -1.52 -7.35
CA VAL A 13 4.43 -1.91 -7.91
C VAL A 13 3.69 -0.68 -8.42
N ASP A 14 2.75 -0.88 -9.35
CA ASP A 14 1.87 0.17 -9.87
C ASP A 14 0.41 -0.05 -9.45
N MET A 15 -0.45 0.88 -9.85
CA MET A 15 -1.89 0.81 -9.54
C MET A 15 -2.53 -0.45 -10.11
N ALA A 16 -2.13 -0.92 -11.30
CA ALA A 16 -2.70 -2.12 -11.89
C ALA A 16 -2.41 -3.34 -11.02
N PHE A 17 -1.14 -3.52 -10.59
CA PHE A 17 -0.78 -4.57 -9.63
C PHE A 17 -1.64 -4.49 -8.35
N ILE A 18 -1.78 -3.29 -7.76
CA ILE A 18 -2.53 -3.11 -6.51
C ILE A 18 -4.00 -3.50 -6.72
N THR A 19 -4.65 -3.05 -7.79
CA THR A 19 -6.05 -3.38 -8.08
C THR A 19 -6.28 -4.86 -8.36
N THR A 20 -5.35 -5.53 -9.03
CA THR A 20 -5.39 -6.98 -9.25
C THR A 20 -5.18 -7.73 -7.93
N TYR A 21 -4.24 -7.28 -7.10
CA TYR A 21 -3.92 -7.91 -5.83
C TYR A 21 -5.08 -7.83 -4.82
N THR A 22 -5.79 -6.71 -4.76
CA THR A 22 -6.88 -6.52 -3.79
C THR A 22 -8.28 -6.75 -4.36
N GLU A 23 -8.40 -7.01 -5.66
CA GLU A 23 -9.69 -7.08 -6.37
C GLU A 23 -10.56 -5.82 -6.20
N MET A 24 -9.92 -4.64 -6.08
CA MET A 24 -10.61 -3.36 -5.90
C MET A 24 -10.35 -2.39 -7.05
N THR A 25 -11.18 -1.36 -7.17
CA THR A 25 -11.04 -0.36 -8.24
C THR A 25 -9.96 0.67 -7.93
N ASP A 26 -9.29 1.15 -8.97
CA ASP A 26 -8.33 2.26 -8.93
C ASP A 26 -8.94 3.53 -8.32
N LYS A 27 -10.20 3.85 -8.66
CA LYS A 27 -10.95 5.00 -8.14
C LYS A 27 -11.02 4.99 -6.62
N TRP A 28 -11.18 3.81 -6.02
CA TRP A 28 -11.22 3.68 -4.57
C TRP A 28 -9.84 3.97 -3.94
N PHE A 29 -8.75 3.47 -4.54
CA PHE A 29 -7.40 3.80 -4.07
C PHE A 29 -7.06 5.28 -4.24
N TYR A 30 -7.43 5.92 -5.35
CA TYR A 30 -7.24 7.36 -5.50
C TYR A 30 -8.00 8.16 -4.43
N LYS A 31 -9.20 7.70 -4.04
CA LYS A 31 -9.92 8.28 -2.90
C LYS A 31 -9.13 8.10 -1.60
N LEU A 32 -8.61 6.91 -1.30
CA LEU A 32 -7.80 6.70 -0.09
C LEU A 32 -6.52 7.54 -0.07
N ILE A 33 -5.83 7.65 -1.21
CA ILE A 33 -4.63 8.50 -1.37
C ILE A 33 -4.98 9.96 -1.04
N SER A 34 -6.11 10.46 -1.57
CA SER A 34 -6.58 11.83 -1.27
C SER A 34 -6.91 12.05 0.22
N GLN A 35 -7.36 10.99 0.90
CA GLN A 35 -7.67 11.01 2.33
C GLN A 35 -6.44 10.74 3.22
N GLY A 36 -5.27 10.48 2.63
CA GLY A 36 -4.07 10.08 3.37
C GLY A 36 -4.16 8.71 4.04
N LYS A 37 -5.09 7.86 3.60
CA LYS A 37 -5.36 6.51 4.16
C LYS A 37 -4.67 5.37 3.42
N PHE A 38 -3.95 5.69 2.35
CA PHE A 38 -3.14 4.76 1.58
C PHE A 38 -1.78 5.41 1.29
N PRO A 39 -0.67 4.64 1.19
CA PRO A 39 0.65 5.19 0.89
C PRO A 39 0.65 6.13 -0.32
N LYS A 40 1.39 7.22 -0.24
CA LYS A 40 1.52 8.16 -1.36
C LYS A 40 2.43 7.57 -2.43
N PRO A 41 2.14 7.77 -3.72
CA PRO A 41 3.00 7.27 -4.79
C PRO A 41 4.36 7.98 -4.81
N ILE A 42 5.40 7.20 -5.08
CA ILE A 42 6.70 7.66 -5.56
C ILE A 42 6.54 8.03 -7.04
N LYS A 43 6.86 9.29 -7.39
CA LYS A 43 6.78 9.78 -8.77
C LYS A 43 8.08 9.47 -9.53
N LEU A 44 7.98 8.68 -10.59
CA LEU A 44 9.06 8.40 -11.55
C LEU A 44 8.62 8.90 -12.92
N GLY A 45 8.80 10.21 -13.14
CA GLY A 45 8.25 10.90 -14.32
C GLY A 45 6.72 10.87 -14.31
N ARG A 46 6.11 10.31 -15.35
CA ARG A 46 4.66 10.13 -15.44
C ARG A 46 4.15 8.92 -14.64
N SER A 47 5.04 8.00 -14.28
CA SER A 47 4.67 6.79 -13.54
C SER A 47 4.55 7.09 -12.05
N SER A 48 3.51 6.52 -11.44
CA SER A 48 3.32 6.49 -10.01
C SER A 48 3.60 5.07 -9.53
N ARG A 49 4.50 4.93 -8.55
CA ARG A 49 4.93 3.63 -8.03
C ARG A 49 4.83 3.60 -6.51
N TRP A 50 4.77 2.41 -5.95
CA TRP A 50 4.81 2.16 -4.52
C TRP A 50 5.80 1.05 -4.23
N LEU A 51 6.41 1.07 -3.05
CA LEU A 51 7.11 -0.10 -2.56
C LEU A 51 6.07 -1.19 -2.25
N LYS A 52 6.33 -2.43 -2.68
CA LYS A 52 5.43 -3.56 -2.42
C LYS A 52 5.25 -3.75 -0.91
N SER A 53 6.34 -3.59 -0.14
CA SER A 53 6.30 -3.68 1.31
C SER A 53 5.36 -2.65 1.96
N GLU A 54 5.27 -1.42 1.44
CA GLU A 54 4.34 -0.40 1.96
C GLU A 54 2.88 -0.79 1.73
N VAL A 55 2.58 -1.38 0.56
CA VAL A 55 1.24 -1.87 0.24
C VAL A 55 0.87 -3.07 1.12
N GLU A 56 1.81 -4.00 1.34
CA GLU A 56 1.62 -5.15 2.22
C GLU A 56 1.44 -4.72 3.69
N ALA A 57 2.25 -3.78 4.17
CA ALA A 57 2.13 -3.23 5.52
C ALA A 57 0.77 -2.54 5.73
N TRP A 58 0.30 -1.78 4.74
CA TRP A 58 -1.05 -1.21 4.76
C TRP A 58 -2.12 -2.30 4.81
N MET A 59 -2.00 -3.37 4.02
CA MET A 59 -2.97 -4.47 4.06
C MET A 59 -3.00 -5.16 5.43
N HIS A 60 -1.83 -5.37 6.05
CA HIS A 60 -1.75 -5.89 7.42
C HIS A 60 -2.49 -5.01 8.43
N GLN A 61 -2.41 -3.68 8.31
CA GLN A 61 -3.18 -2.76 9.16
C GLN A 61 -4.69 -2.93 8.96
N ILE A 62 -5.15 -2.99 7.71
CA ILE A 62 -6.58 -3.21 7.40
C ILE A 62 -7.08 -4.55 7.98
N ILE A 63 -6.26 -5.61 7.87
CA ILE A 63 -6.57 -6.92 8.46
C ILE A 63 -6.64 -6.81 9.98
N ALA A 64 -5.67 -6.17 10.63
CA ALA A 64 -5.67 -5.98 12.07
C ALA A 64 -6.93 -5.21 12.51
N ASP A 65 -7.21 -4.05 11.92
CA ASP A 65 -8.40 -3.24 12.23
C ASP A 65 -9.71 -4.05 12.09
N SER A 66 -9.81 -4.86 11.03
CA SER A 66 -10.96 -5.73 10.80
C SER A 66 -11.11 -6.84 11.85
N ARG A 67 -10.02 -7.29 12.48
CA ARG A 67 -10.02 -8.36 13.49
C ARG A 67 -10.02 -7.85 14.93
N ASN A 68 -9.61 -6.61 15.14
CA ASN A 68 -9.59 -5.93 16.43
C ASN A 68 -10.90 -5.18 16.76
N SER A 69 -11.95 -5.34 15.95
CA SER A 69 -13.27 -4.70 16.11
C SER A 69 -14.12 -5.23 17.28
N SER A 70 -13.53 -5.80 18.34
CA SER A 70 -14.23 -6.32 19.53
C SER A 70 -13.81 -5.68 20.85
N GLU A 71 -13.28 -4.46 20.83
CA GLU A 71 -13.29 -3.58 22.02
C GLU A 71 -14.24 -2.41 21.78
N CYS A 72 -15.54 -2.68 21.94
CA CYS A 72 -16.51 -1.64 22.27
C CYS A 72 -16.22 -1.19 23.71
N MET A 73 -15.75 0.04 23.85
CA MET A 73 -15.90 0.83 25.08
C MET A 73 -16.67 2.10 24.73
#